data_AF-A0A4R6DZF2-F1
#
_entry.id   AF-A0A4R6DZF2-F1
#
_cell.length_a   1.000
_cell.length_b   1.000
_cell.length_c   1.000
_cell.angle_alpha   90.00
_cell.angle_beta   90.00
_cell.angle_gamma   90.00
#
_symmetry.space_group_name_H-M   'P 1'
#
loop_
_entity.id
_entity.type
_entity.pdbx_description
1 polymer ?
#
loop_
_entity_poly.entity_id
_entity_poly.type
_entity_poly.pdbx_seq_one_letter_code
_entity_poly.pdbx_strand_id
1 'polypeptide(L)'
;MIRHDLSHWPLVITVASGRATLDDMLAFTAEWNHWLDECDAFATLRIFTDAAALEHPEGSAQNAKKWLQEKGEAIRTQVMGMATVVPPAEYERVRRMNVEKLFGVPAATFQDLPSALAWLQTQVFEPRGRTLDAAAAKAAVAALAQ
;
A
#
# COMPACT_ATOMS: atom_id res chain seq x y z
N MET A 1 9.71 1.50 11.03
CA MET A 1 10.45 1.82 9.79
C MET A 1 9.58 1.49 8.59
N ILE A 2 9.55 2.36 7.59
CA ILE A 2 8.78 2.17 6.36
C ILE A 2 9.76 2.29 5.18
N ARG A 3 9.73 1.34 4.24
CA ARG A 3 10.60 1.32 3.05
C ARG A 3 9.76 1.09 1.79
N HIS A 4 10.18 1.70 0.69
CA HIS A 4 9.49 1.62 -0.59
C HIS A 4 10.43 1.17 -1.72
N ASP A 5 9.91 0.45 -2.71
CA ASP A 5 10.57 0.14 -3.96
C ASP A 5 9.67 0.52 -5.14
N LEU A 6 10.20 1.38 -6.01
CA LEU A 6 9.54 1.94 -7.20
C LEU A 6 10.09 1.34 -8.50
N SER A 7 11.11 0.47 -8.45
CA SER A 7 11.75 -0.14 -9.62
C SER A 7 10.81 -1.05 -10.43
N HIS A 8 9.65 -1.37 -9.85
CA HIS A 8 8.59 -2.21 -10.42
C HIS A 8 7.40 -1.41 -10.95
N TRP A 9 7.57 -0.11 -11.24
CA TRP A 9 6.50 0.73 -11.79
C TRP A 9 5.76 0.03 -12.95
N PRO A 10 4.42 -0.02 -12.94
CA PRO A 10 3.49 0.78 -12.11
C PRO A 10 3.10 0.13 -10.77
N LEU A 11 3.88 -0.82 -10.23
CA LEU A 11 3.69 -1.33 -8.87
C LEU A 11 4.66 -0.65 -7.90
N VAL A 12 4.11 0.04 -6.90
CA VAL A 12 4.87 0.53 -5.75
C VAL A 12 4.77 -0.50 -4.62
N ILE A 13 5.91 -0.97 -4.13
CA ILE A 13 6.00 -1.94 -3.04
C ILE A 13 6.41 -1.20 -1.77
N THR A 14 5.68 -1.39 -0.68
CA THR A 14 5.97 -0.81 0.63
C THR A 14 6.07 -1.91 1.66
N VAL A 15 7.15 -1.93 2.45
CA VAL A 15 7.30 -2.80 3.62
C VAL A 15 7.41 -1.94 4.87
N ALA A 16 6.56 -2.20 5.85
CA ALA A 16 6.54 -1.54 7.14
C ALA A 16 6.80 -2.56 8.26
N SER A 17 7.75 -2.23 9.14
CA SER A 17 8.15 -3.05 10.28
C SER A 17 8.34 -2.21 11.54
N GLY A 18 7.94 -2.76 12.68
CA GLY A 18 7.94 -2.08 13.97
C GLY A 18 7.04 -0.84 14.00
N ARG A 19 6.96 -0.19 15.17
CA ARG A 19 6.14 1.01 15.34
C ARG A 19 6.69 2.18 14.51
N ALA A 20 5.83 2.75 13.66
CA ALA A 20 6.16 3.96 12.92
C ALA A 20 6.18 5.17 13.85
N THR A 21 7.16 6.06 13.65
CA THR A 21 7.19 7.38 14.26
C THR A 21 6.29 8.35 13.48
N LEU A 22 6.02 9.53 14.05
CA LEU A 22 5.31 10.58 13.30
C LEU A 22 6.09 11.00 12.06
N ASP A 23 7.42 11.10 12.16
CA ASP A 23 8.29 11.46 11.04
C ASP A 23 8.25 10.42 9.93
N ASP A 24 8.21 9.12 10.27
CA ASP A 24 8.01 8.05 9.28
C ASP A 24 6.70 8.23 8.50
N MET A 25 5.61 8.59 9.19
CA MET A 25 4.31 8.80 8.57
C MET A 25 4.30 10.05 7.67
N LEU A 26 5.00 11.11 8.07
CA LEU A 26 5.15 12.32 7.26
C LEU A 26 5.99 12.06 6.02
N ALA A 27 7.11 11.34 6.16
CA ALA A 27 7.95 10.92 5.03
C ALA A 27 7.16 10.05 4.05
N PHE A 28 6.41 9.06 4.55
CA PHE A 28 5.55 8.23 3.71
C PHE A 28 4.49 9.05 2.97
N THR A 29 3.92 10.07 3.61
CA THR A 29 2.95 10.98 2.97
C THR A 29 3.61 11.82 1.88
N ALA A 30 4.86 12.26 2.08
CA ALA A 30 5.63 13.00 1.09
C ALA A 30 5.97 12.13 -0.14
N GLU A 31 6.36 10.88 0.07
CA GLU A 31 6.58 9.90 -1.01
C GLU A 31 5.31 9.69 -1.85
N TRP A 32 4.17 9.49 -1.20
CA TRP A 32 2.88 9.40 -1.90
C TRP A 32 2.55 10.63 -2.74
N ASN A 33 2.86 11.82 -2.25
CA ASN A 33 2.67 13.05 -3.03
C ASN A 33 3.53 13.03 -4.29
N HIS A 34 4.79 12.62 -4.17
CA HIS A 34 5.67 12.49 -5.32
C HIS A 34 5.11 11.50 -6.35
N TRP A 35 4.65 10.32 -5.92
CA TRP A 35 4.07 9.32 -6.84
C TRP A 35 2.79 9.81 -7.53
N LEU A 36 1.97 10.61 -6.83
CA LEU A 36 0.76 11.22 -7.40
C LEU A 36 1.05 12.41 -8.33
N ASP A 37 2.27 12.97 -8.28
CA ASP A 37 2.68 14.08 -9.14
C ASP A 37 3.32 13.55 -10.46
N GLU A 38 3.84 12.32 -10.48
CA GLU A 38 4.43 11.64 -11.66
C GLU A 38 3.41 11.34 -12.79
N CYS A 39 2.14 11.71 -12.64
CA CYS A 39 1.04 11.64 -13.63
C CYS A 39 0.65 10.25 -14.17
N ASP A 40 1.45 9.22 -13.92
CA ASP A 40 1.17 7.85 -14.36
C ASP A 40 0.35 7.07 -13.33
N ALA A 41 -0.61 6.27 -13.82
CA ALA A 41 -1.42 5.42 -12.95
C ALA A 41 -0.60 4.27 -12.35
N PHE A 42 -0.73 4.05 -11.04
CA PHE A 42 0.04 3.05 -10.29
C PHE A 42 -0.83 2.22 -9.33
N ALA A 43 -0.34 1.04 -8.95
CA ALA A 43 -0.92 0.21 -7.91
C ALA A 43 0.04 0.14 -6.72
N THR A 44 -0.49 -0.17 -5.54
CA THR A 44 0.35 -0.33 -4.33
C THR A 44 0.21 -1.70 -3.72
N LEU A 45 1.34 -2.28 -3.33
CA LEU A 45 1.43 -3.44 -2.46
C LEU A 45 2.05 -3.01 -1.13
N ARG A 46 1.27 -3.06 -0.05
CA ARG A 46 1.73 -2.71 1.32
C ARG A 46 1.87 -3.97 2.15
N ILE A 47 3.03 -4.18 2.75
CA ILE A 47 3.34 -5.34 3.58
C ILE A 47 3.63 -4.85 5.00
N PHE A 48 2.84 -5.29 5.97
CA PHE A 48 3.10 -5.09 7.39
C PHE A 48 3.70 -6.38 7.96
N THR A 49 4.94 -6.32 8.44
CA THR A 49 5.67 -7.52 8.90
C THR A 49 5.29 -7.95 10.30
N ASP A 50 4.75 -7.04 11.11
CA ASP A 50 4.39 -7.25 12.51
C ASP A 50 3.20 -6.38 12.91
N ALA A 51 2.63 -6.67 14.09
CA ALA A 51 1.48 -5.93 14.60
C ALA A 51 1.82 -4.48 14.97
N ALA A 52 3.06 -4.20 15.38
CA ALA A 52 3.49 -2.85 15.75
C ALA A 52 3.53 -1.92 14.53
N ALA A 53 3.80 -2.45 13.34
CA ALA A 53 3.73 -1.71 12.07
C ALA A 53 2.32 -1.23 11.72
N LEU A 54 1.28 -1.82 12.32
CA LEU A 54 -0.11 -1.39 12.16
C LEU A 54 -0.53 -0.36 13.23
N GLU A 55 0.33 -0.03 14.19
CA GLU A 55 0.07 1.01 15.16
C GLU A 55 0.29 2.39 14.55
N HIS A 56 -0.70 3.27 14.73
CA HIS A 56 -0.59 4.66 14.33
C HIS A 56 -0.04 5.49 15.49
N PRO A 57 1.04 6.27 15.29
CA PRO A 57 1.49 7.22 16.31
C PRO A 57 0.41 8.27 16.57
N GLU A 58 0.38 8.82 17.78
CA GLU A 58 -0.60 9.82 18.17
C GLU A 58 -0.57 11.03 17.21
N GLY A 59 -1.75 11.54 16.85
CA GLY A 59 -1.89 12.63 15.86
C GLY A 59 -1.79 12.22 14.39
N SER A 60 -1.22 11.05 14.07
CA SER A 60 -1.05 10.65 12.65
C SER A 60 -2.37 10.36 11.93
N ALA A 61 -3.40 9.88 12.63
CA ALA A 61 -4.72 9.65 12.05
C ALA A 61 -5.39 10.94 11.55
N GLN A 62 -5.21 12.07 12.25
CA GLN A 62 -5.78 13.36 11.84
C GLN A 62 -5.06 13.89 10.59
N ASN A 63 -3.73 13.77 10.56
CA ASN A 63 -2.91 14.15 9.41
C ASN A 63 -3.25 13.30 8.18
N ALA A 64 -3.33 11.98 8.34
CA ALA A 64 -3.71 11.06 7.27
C ALA A 64 -5.11 11.35 6.72
N LYS A 65 -6.07 11.67 7.60
CA LYS A 65 -7.42 12.06 7.19
C LYS A 65 -7.43 13.35 6.38
N LYS A 66 -6.72 14.39 6.84
CA LYS A 66 -6.61 15.67 6.13
C LYS A 66 -5.97 15.47 4.75
N TRP A 67 -4.86 14.73 4.69
CA TRP A 67 -4.19 14.41 3.44
C TRP A 67 -5.10 13.65 2.47
N LEU A 68 -5.86 12.65 2.94
CA LEU A 68 -6.79 11.90 2.11
C LEU A 68 -7.94 12.77 1.57
N GLN A 69 -8.35 13.80 2.30
CA GLN A 69 -9.33 14.77 1.81
C GLN A 69 -8.74 15.65 0.70
N GLU A 70 -7.48 16.07 0.84
CA GLU A 70 -6.78 16.93 -0.13
C GLU A 70 -6.39 16.17 -1.41
N LYS A 71 -5.92 14.92 -1.28
CA LYS A 71 -5.43 14.09 -2.39
C LYS A 71 -6.44 13.06 -2.89
N GLY A 72 -7.63 13.01 -2.30
CA GLY A 72 -8.62 11.97 -2.58
C GLY A 72 -9.05 11.88 -4.05
N GLU A 73 -9.09 13.00 -4.78
CA GLU A 73 -9.36 12.98 -6.22
C GLU A 73 -8.21 12.34 -6.99
N ALA A 74 -6.97 12.79 -6.76
CA ALA A 74 -5.77 12.22 -7.40
C ALA A 74 -5.62 10.72 -7.11
N ILE A 75 -5.92 10.29 -5.88
CA ILE A 75 -5.92 8.86 -5.52
C ILE A 75 -6.93 8.09 -6.37
N ARG A 76 -8.16 8.59 -6.50
CA ARG A 76 -9.22 7.88 -7.27
C ARG A 76 -8.95 7.83 -8.77
N THR A 77 -8.23 8.81 -9.31
CA THR A 77 -7.92 8.87 -10.75
C THR A 77 -6.65 8.13 -11.11
N GLN A 78 -5.63 8.16 -10.25
CA GLN A 78 -4.30 7.61 -10.56
C GLN A 78 -4.03 6.25 -9.92
N VAL A 79 -4.63 5.93 -8.75
CA VAL A 79 -4.38 4.64 -8.10
C VAL A 79 -5.27 3.57 -8.72
N MET A 80 -4.64 2.62 -9.41
CA MET A 80 -5.30 1.48 -10.05
C MET A 80 -5.90 0.50 -9.03
N GLY A 81 -5.24 0.32 -7.89
CA GLY A 81 -5.70 -0.51 -6.78
C GLY A 81 -4.67 -0.67 -5.65
N MET A 82 -5.13 -1.11 -4.49
CA MET A 82 -4.31 -1.26 -3.28
C MET A 82 -4.43 -2.65 -2.65
N ALA A 83 -3.34 -3.42 -2.66
CA ALA A 83 -3.25 -4.66 -1.91
C ALA A 83 -2.49 -4.43 -0.59
N THR A 84 -3.00 -4.99 0.50
CA THR A 84 -2.38 -4.88 1.82
C THR A 84 -2.21 -6.27 2.44
N VAL A 85 -0.99 -6.66 2.78
CA VAL A 85 -0.66 -7.91 3.48
C VAL A 85 -0.38 -7.58 4.94
N VAL A 86 -1.03 -8.30 5.85
CA VAL A 86 -0.88 -8.11 7.30
C VAL A 86 -0.56 -9.43 7.98
N PRO A 87 0.01 -9.41 9.20
CA PRO A 87 0.21 -10.62 9.97
C PRO A 87 -1.12 -11.38 10.17
N PRO A 88 -1.14 -12.72 10.11
CA PRO A 88 -2.39 -13.49 10.19
C PRO A 88 -3.26 -13.19 11.42
N ALA A 89 -2.63 -12.90 12.56
CA ALA A 89 -3.31 -12.52 13.80
C ALA A 89 -4.11 -11.20 13.69
N GLU A 90 -3.67 -10.29 12.82
CA GLU A 90 -4.25 -8.96 12.64
C GLU A 90 -5.28 -8.90 11.51
N TYR A 91 -5.33 -9.94 10.67
CA TYR A 91 -6.16 -9.97 9.47
C TYR A 91 -7.64 -9.74 9.75
N GLU A 92 -8.21 -10.42 10.75
CA GLU A 92 -9.62 -10.26 11.12
C GLU A 92 -9.95 -8.82 11.54
N ARG A 93 -9.01 -8.15 12.21
CA ARG A 93 -9.17 -6.77 12.64
C ARG A 93 -9.09 -5.81 11.45
N VAL A 94 -8.06 -5.96 10.61
CA VAL A 94 -7.78 -5.03 9.51
C VAL A 94 -8.77 -5.20 8.37
N ARG A 95 -9.14 -6.44 8.00
CA ARG A 95 -10.07 -6.69 6.87
C ARG A 95 -11.47 -6.10 7.09
N ARG A 96 -11.86 -5.87 8.35
CA ARG A 96 -13.14 -5.23 8.70
C ARG A 96 -13.13 -3.74 8.38
N MET A 97 -11.95 -3.13 8.26
CA MET A 97 -11.82 -1.79 7.73
C MET A 97 -12.15 -1.82 6.25
N ASN A 98 -13.14 -1.04 5.83
CA ASN A 98 -13.49 -0.93 4.43
C ASN A 98 -12.49 -0.01 3.72
N VAL A 99 -11.31 -0.56 3.41
CA VAL A 99 -10.20 0.15 2.75
C VAL A 99 -10.62 0.69 1.39
N GLU A 100 -11.41 -0.07 0.64
CA GLU A 100 -11.95 0.35 -0.65
C GLU A 100 -12.84 1.59 -0.51
N LYS A 101 -13.77 1.60 0.46
CA LYS A 101 -14.60 2.78 0.73
C LYS A 101 -13.79 3.97 1.22
N LEU A 102 -12.70 3.73 1.95
CA LEU A 102 -11.83 4.79 2.46
C LEU A 102 -11.11 5.52 1.31
N PHE A 103 -10.51 4.78 0.38
CA PHE A 103 -9.72 5.35 -0.71
C PHE A 103 -10.51 5.60 -1.99
N GLY A 104 -11.65 4.94 -2.18
CA GLY A 104 -12.47 5.01 -3.39
C GLY A 104 -11.84 4.30 -4.59
N VAL A 105 -10.94 3.34 -4.36
CA VAL A 105 -10.26 2.53 -5.38
C VAL A 105 -10.33 1.05 -4.98
N PRO A 106 -10.24 0.11 -5.94
CA PRO A 106 -10.21 -1.31 -5.61
C PRO A 106 -9.14 -1.59 -4.55
N ALA A 107 -9.53 -2.16 -3.41
CA ALA A 107 -8.58 -2.42 -2.34
C ALA A 107 -8.94 -3.68 -1.56
N ALA A 108 -7.92 -4.47 -1.25
CA ALA A 108 -8.10 -5.73 -0.54
C ALA A 108 -6.97 -5.96 0.48
N THR A 109 -7.33 -6.66 1.56
CA THR A 109 -6.40 -7.08 2.62
C THR A 109 -6.20 -8.59 2.54
N PHE A 110 -4.99 -9.06 2.80
CA PHE A 110 -4.57 -10.46 2.68
C PHE A 110 -3.71 -10.89 3.87
N GLN A 111 -3.67 -12.20 4.12
CA GLN A 111 -2.78 -12.80 5.13
C GLN A 111 -1.41 -13.17 4.56
N ASP A 112 -1.30 -13.24 3.24
CA ASP A 112 -0.10 -13.69 2.53
C ASP A 112 0.12 -12.93 1.23
N LEU A 113 1.41 -12.86 0.86
CA LEU A 113 1.88 -12.19 -0.35
C LEU A 113 1.40 -12.86 -1.65
N PRO A 114 1.43 -14.20 -1.80
CA PRO A 114 0.91 -14.86 -3.01
C PRO A 114 -0.52 -14.47 -3.36
N SER A 115 -1.45 -14.48 -2.39
CA SER A 115 -2.84 -14.08 -2.62
C SER A 115 -2.97 -12.61 -3.00
N ALA A 116 -2.20 -11.73 -2.38
CA ALA A 116 -2.18 -10.30 -2.73
C ALA A 116 -1.69 -10.06 -4.17
N LEU A 117 -0.63 -10.76 -4.61
CA LEU A 117 -0.11 -10.65 -5.98
C LEU A 117 -1.08 -11.21 -7.01
N ALA A 118 -1.74 -12.35 -6.72
CA ALA A 118 -2.76 -12.92 -7.59
C ALA A 118 -3.96 -11.97 -7.76
N TRP A 119 -4.37 -11.31 -6.68
CA TRP A 119 -5.42 -10.30 -6.74
C TRP A 119 -4.98 -9.06 -7.53
N LEU A 120 -3.75 -8.55 -7.32
CA LEU A 120 -3.22 -7.42 -8.09
C LEU A 120 -3.21 -7.74 -9.59
N GLN A 121 -2.71 -8.92 -9.96
CA GLN A 121 -2.72 -9.37 -11.35
C GLN A 121 -4.15 -9.36 -11.93
N THR A 122 -5.08 -10.08 -11.30
CA THR A 122 -6.43 -10.32 -11.87
C THR A 122 -7.39 -9.14 -11.77
N GLN A 123 -7.33 -8.37 -10.68
CA GLN A 123 -8.31 -7.29 -10.41
C GLN A 123 -7.78 -5.90 -10.76
N VAL A 124 -6.45 -5.73 -10.85
CA VAL A 124 -5.84 -4.41 -11.04
C VAL A 124 -5.13 -4.30 -12.38
N PHE A 125 -4.23 -5.24 -12.71
CA PHE A 125 -3.39 -5.17 -13.90
C PHE A 125 -4.08 -5.69 -15.17
N GLU A 126 -4.67 -6.89 -15.14
CA GLU A 126 -5.33 -7.52 -16.30
C GLU A 126 -6.47 -6.68 -16.88
N PRO A 127 -7.39 -6.09 -16.09
CA PRO A 127 -8.46 -5.24 -16.63
C PRO A 127 -7.95 -4.00 -17.37
N ARG A 128 -6.68 -3.65 -17.18
CA ARG A 128 -5.99 -2.52 -17.80
C ARG A 128 -5.02 -2.96 -18.90
N GLY A 129 -5.06 -4.23 -19.30
CA GLY A 129 -4.17 -4.80 -20.33
C GLY A 129 -2.70 -4.84 -19.91
N ARG A 130 -2.41 -4.90 -18.61
CA ARG A 130 -1.05 -4.94 -18.06
C ARG A 130 -0.77 -6.29 -17.40
N THR A 131 0.50 -6.62 -17.24
CA THR A 131 0.98 -7.83 -16.55
C THR A 131 1.86 -7.44 -15.38
N LEU A 132 1.71 -8.15 -14.26
CA LEU A 132 2.55 -8.02 -13.08
C LEU A 132 3.61 -9.12 -13.06
N ASP A 133 4.88 -8.75 -12.93
CA ASP A 133 5.95 -9.70 -12.62
C ASP A 133 5.92 -10.09 -11.13
N ALA A 134 5.15 -11.13 -10.83
CA ALA A 134 4.99 -11.62 -9.46
C ALA A 134 6.30 -12.19 -8.87
N ALA A 135 7.24 -12.66 -9.69
CA ALA A 135 8.51 -13.19 -9.19
C ALA A 135 9.43 -12.04 -8.76
N ALA A 136 9.53 -11.00 -9.59
CA ALA A 136 10.28 -9.79 -9.26
C ALA A 136 9.70 -9.08 -8.03
N ALA A 137 8.37 -8.94 -7.95
CA ALA A 137 7.71 -8.34 -6.78
C ALA A 137 8.00 -9.11 -5.47
N LYS A 138 8.04 -10.46 -5.51
CA LYS A 138 8.41 -11.27 -4.33
C LYS A 138 9.86 -11.04 -3.91
N ALA A 139 10.78 -10.96 -4.88
CA ALA A 139 12.19 -10.70 -4.60
C ALA A 139 12.38 -9.32 -3.95
N ALA A 140 11.70 -8.29 -4.46
CA ALA A 140 11.72 -6.94 -3.89
C ALA A 140 11.19 -6.91 -2.45
N VAL A 141 10.06 -7.56 -2.16
CA VAL A 141 9.54 -7.65 -0.79
C VAL A 141 10.57 -8.31 0.14
N ALA A 142 11.21 -9.40 -0.29
CA ALA A 142 12.23 -10.08 0.50
C ALA A 142 13.49 -9.21 0.73
N ALA A 143 13.86 -8.36 -0.23
CA ALA A 143 14.98 -7.42 -0.09
C ALA A 143 14.66 -6.25 0.85
N LEU A 144 13.41 -5.77 0.84
CA LEU A 144 12.95 -4.69 1.72
C LEU A 144 12.74 -5.13 3.18
N ALA A 145 12.46 -6.42 3.39
CA ALA A 145 12.22 -7.01 4.72
C ALA A 145 13.52 -7.39 5.48
N GLN A 146 14.68 -7.30 4.82
CA GLN A 146 16.02 -7.47 5.42
C GLN A 146 16.49 -6.18 6.08
#